data_AF-A0A520K2H3-F1
#
_entry.id   AF-A0A520K2H3-F1
#
_cell.length_a   1.000
_cell.length_b   1.000
_cell.length_c   1.000
_cell.angle_alpha   90.00
_cell.angle_beta   90.00
_cell.angle_gamma   90.00
#
_symmetry.space_group_name_H-M   'P 1'
#
loop_
_entity.id
_entity.type
_entity.pdbx_description
1 polymer ?
#
loop_
_entity_poly.entity_id
_entity_poly.type
_entity_poly.pdbx_seq_one_letter_code
_entity_poly.pdbx_strand_id
1 'polypeptide(L)'
;MVVSLFIGFFLTSRAQPDETTTSIQWLGHATFKITTSDGKTVLIDPWITDNPKCPINLSDITEADIILVTHDHFDHISDVVELANTTGATVVCQPETAQRLISEKNLSKSQVIHEKGMNTGGSVKIENVTITMTQAFHSSETGDPTGYIIRTKDGTTIYHAGDTGIFQSMKLLGEIYDIDIALLPIGSVFTMDPIQAAHSLKLIKPKIAIPMHYGTFPILIPTTDEFVTEAHRHAPNVKIVTLNTGETYEYNECGTSINIGHGRPN
;
A
#
# COMPACT_ATOMS: atom_id res chain seq x y z
N MET A 1 17.29 -68.49 14.73
CA MET A 1 17.42 -67.15 15.37
C MET A 1 17.40 -66.13 14.25
N VAL A 2 16.35 -65.32 14.18
CA VAL A 2 16.03 -64.45 13.03
C VAL A 2 16.88 -63.18 13.10
N VAL A 3 17.55 -62.83 12.00
CA VAL A 3 18.26 -61.55 11.82
C VAL A 3 17.31 -60.61 11.08
N SER A 4 16.83 -59.57 11.76
CA SER A 4 15.96 -58.54 11.17
C SER A 4 16.81 -57.49 10.45
N LEU A 5 16.53 -57.31 9.17
CA LEU A 5 17.12 -56.29 8.29
C LEU A 5 16.30 -55.01 8.40
N PHE A 6 16.86 -53.93 8.97
CA PHE A 6 16.25 -52.60 8.94
C PHE A 6 16.61 -51.91 7.61
N ILE A 7 15.61 -51.71 6.74
CA ILE A 7 15.72 -50.87 5.55
C ILE A 7 15.32 -49.45 5.97
N GLY A 8 16.30 -48.54 6.07
CA GLY A 8 16.04 -47.12 6.30
C GLY A 8 15.48 -46.47 5.04
N PHE A 9 14.24 -46.02 5.09
CA PHE A 9 13.69 -45.09 4.11
C PHE A 9 14.24 -43.69 4.40
N PHE A 10 15.14 -43.20 3.54
CA PHE A 10 15.48 -41.77 3.49
C PHE A 10 14.32 -41.04 2.79
N LEU A 11 13.49 -40.37 3.58
CA LEU A 11 12.59 -39.32 3.07
C LEU A 11 13.46 -38.12 2.70
N THR A 12 13.80 -37.99 1.41
CA THR A 12 14.32 -36.73 0.88
C THR A 12 13.20 -35.70 0.99
N SER A 13 13.30 -34.75 1.93
CA SER A 13 12.43 -33.57 1.90
C SER A 13 12.73 -32.82 0.61
N ARG A 14 11.81 -32.89 -0.35
CA ARG A 14 11.77 -31.89 -1.41
C ARG A 14 11.53 -30.55 -0.72
N ALA A 15 12.54 -29.68 -0.71
CA ALA A 15 12.32 -28.26 -0.44
C ALA A 15 11.14 -27.81 -1.31
N GLN A 16 10.10 -27.26 -0.68
CA GLN A 16 9.04 -26.60 -1.42
C GLN A 16 9.70 -25.44 -2.19
N PRO A 17 9.31 -25.20 -3.46
CA PRO A 17 9.78 -24.00 -4.16
C PRO A 17 9.46 -22.78 -3.29
N ASP A 18 10.41 -21.86 -3.17
CA ASP A 18 10.28 -20.57 -2.49
C ASP A 18 8.90 -19.97 -2.81
N GLU A 19 7.98 -19.97 -1.85
CA GLU A 19 6.68 -19.31 -2.01
C GLU A 19 6.96 -17.81 -1.95
N THR A 20 7.14 -17.18 -3.11
CA THR A 20 7.35 -15.74 -3.17
C THR A 20 6.04 -15.03 -2.80
N THR A 21 6.13 -14.19 -1.79
CA THR A 21 5.01 -13.53 -1.13
C THR A 21 4.84 -12.11 -1.66
N THR A 22 3.64 -11.52 -1.58
CA THR A 22 3.49 -10.07 -1.75
C THR A 22 3.67 -9.40 -0.40
N SER A 23 4.63 -8.48 -0.29
CA SER A 23 4.97 -7.79 0.94
C SER A 23 4.47 -6.34 0.95
N ILE A 24 4.02 -5.88 2.11
CA ILE A 24 3.48 -4.53 2.33
C ILE A 24 4.24 -3.90 3.48
N GLN A 25 5.12 -2.96 3.17
CA GLN A 25 5.90 -2.21 4.15
C GLN A 25 5.28 -0.83 4.34
N TRP A 26 4.94 -0.49 5.59
CA TRP A 26 4.45 0.85 5.92
C TRP A 26 5.61 1.74 6.35
N LEU A 27 5.89 2.80 5.59
CA LEU A 27 7.00 3.73 5.86
C LEU A 27 6.56 4.98 6.64
N GLY A 28 5.32 4.99 7.14
CA GLY A 28 4.75 6.10 7.90
C GLY A 28 3.84 6.98 7.06
N HIS A 29 2.92 7.67 7.75
CA HIS A 29 1.87 8.47 7.12
C HIS A 29 1.07 7.65 6.10
N ALA A 30 0.99 8.07 4.82
CA ALA A 30 0.42 7.30 3.72
C ALA A 30 1.47 6.61 2.82
N THR A 31 2.75 6.62 3.21
CA THR A 31 3.81 6.04 2.38
C THR A 31 3.89 4.53 2.54
N PHE A 32 3.75 3.81 1.43
CA PHE A 32 3.89 2.36 1.37
C PHE A 32 4.88 1.92 0.31
N LYS A 33 5.65 0.87 0.62
CA LYS A 33 6.39 0.09 -0.37
C LYS A 33 5.76 -1.30 -0.46
N ILE A 34 5.29 -1.64 -1.65
CA ILE A 34 4.75 -2.96 -1.95
C ILE A 34 5.75 -3.69 -2.84
N THR A 35 6.22 -4.86 -2.41
CA THR A 35 7.01 -5.75 -3.25
C THR A 35 6.15 -6.95 -3.62
N THR A 36 5.87 -7.09 -4.90
CA THR A 36 5.05 -8.18 -5.43
C THR A 36 5.80 -9.52 -5.39
N SER A 37 5.06 -10.63 -5.43
CA SER A 37 5.62 -11.99 -5.52
C SER A 37 6.63 -12.22 -6.65
N ASP A 38 6.59 -11.42 -7.74
CA ASP A 38 7.54 -11.49 -8.85
C ASP A 38 8.61 -10.39 -8.83
N GLY A 39 8.77 -9.73 -7.67
CA GLY A 39 9.87 -8.80 -7.38
C GLY A 39 9.65 -7.36 -7.85
N LYS A 40 8.47 -7.02 -8.40
CA LYS A 40 8.14 -5.64 -8.75
C LYS A 40 7.93 -4.81 -7.49
N THR A 41 8.48 -3.60 -7.46
CA THR A 41 8.35 -2.63 -6.37
C THR A 41 7.43 -1.48 -6.77
N VAL A 42 6.36 -1.30 -6.01
CA VAL A 42 5.41 -0.18 -6.12
C VAL A 42 5.54 0.69 -4.88
N LEU A 43 5.90 1.96 -5.08
CA LEU A 43 5.85 2.98 -4.04
C LEU A 43 4.56 3.77 -4.17
N ILE A 44 3.93 4.07 -3.05
CA ILE A 44 2.70 4.87 -3.00
C ILE A 44 2.96 6.06 -2.08
N ASP A 45 2.62 7.25 -2.56
CA ASP A 45 2.71 8.52 -1.84
C ASP A 45 4.05 8.67 -1.08
N PRO A 46 5.20 8.62 -1.78
CA PRO A 46 6.49 8.67 -1.11
C PRO A 46 6.73 10.04 -0.47
N TRP A 47 6.66 10.04 0.85
CA TRP A 47 7.11 11.10 1.73
C TRP A 47 8.06 10.50 2.77
N ILE A 48 9.34 10.50 2.40
CA ILE A 48 10.48 9.98 3.16
C ILE A 48 11.21 11.15 3.82
N THR A 49 11.52 12.19 3.05
CA THR A 49 12.24 13.37 3.52
C THR A 49 11.32 14.20 4.42
N ASP A 50 11.81 14.58 5.60
CA ASP A 50 11.06 15.36 6.61
C ASP A 50 9.80 14.67 7.18
N ASN A 51 9.55 13.40 6.86
CA ASN A 51 8.49 12.62 7.49
C ASN A 51 8.95 12.19 8.90
N PRO A 52 8.34 12.71 9.99
CA PRO A 52 8.79 12.44 11.36
C PRO A 52 8.58 10.99 11.81
N LYS A 53 7.89 10.18 11.01
CA LYS A 53 7.60 8.78 11.25
C LYS A 53 8.39 7.85 10.34
N CYS A 54 9.00 8.34 9.27
CA CYS A 54 9.74 7.50 8.35
C CYS A 54 11.05 7.00 8.99
N PRO A 55 11.29 5.68 9.06
CA PRO A 55 12.46 5.13 9.74
C PRO A 55 13.68 4.98 8.83
N ILE A 56 13.56 5.37 7.55
CA ILE A 56 14.59 5.24 6.53
C ILE A 56 14.88 6.58 5.88
N ASN A 57 16.03 6.66 5.21
CA ASN A 57 16.40 7.81 4.39
C ASN A 57 16.04 7.55 2.94
N LEU A 58 15.97 8.62 2.15
CA LEU A 58 15.70 8.56 0.73
C LEU A 58 16.69 7.64 -0.03
N SER A 59 17.96 7.66 0.36
CA SER A 59 19.03 6.82 -0.21
C SER A 59 18.85 5.32 0.02
N ASP A 60 18.02 4.92 0.97
CA ASP A 60 17.75 3.51 1.27
C ASP A 60 16.77 2.90 0.26
N ILE A 61 16.10 3.74 -0.55
CA ILE A 61 15.24 3.31 -1.66
C ILE A 61 16.06 3.30 -2.95
N THR A 62 16.64 2.14 -3.26
CA THR A 62 17.46 1.95 -4.46
C THR A 62 16.69 1.42 -5.66
N GLU A 63 15.47 0.93 -5.46
CA GLU A 63 14.65 0.31 -6.49
C GLU A 63 13.17 0.70 -6.35
N ALA A 64 12.55 1.03 -7.48
CA ALA A 64 11.11 1.20 -7.63
C ALA A 64 10.79 1.05 -9.13
N ASP A 65 9.80 0.24 -9.46
CA ASP A 65 9.31 0.12 -10.84
C ASP A 65 8.20 1.14 -11.11
N ILE A 66 7.37 1.40 -10.08
CA ILE A 66 6.16 2.20 -10.17
C ILE A 66 6.07 3.13 -8.96
N ILE A 67 5.74 4.40 -9.18
CA ILE A 67 5.35 5.36 -8.13
C ILE A 67 3.91 5.79 -8.37
N LEU A 68 3.05 5.60 -7.39
CA LEU A 68 1.65 6.03 -7.41
C LEU A 68 1.51 7.28 -6.54
N VAL A 69 0.79 8.30 -7.04
CA VAL A 69 0.54 9.56 -6.30
C VAL A 69 -0.96 9.80 -6.22
N THR A 70 -1.49 9.73 -5.01
CA THR A 70 -2.94 9.86 -4.76
C THR A 70 -3.46 11.28 -4.91
N HIS A 71 -2.67 12.27 -4.51
CA HIS A 71 -2.93 13.69 -4.66
C HIS A 71 -1.67 14.49 -4.33
N ASP A 72 -1.68 15.81 -4.57
CA ASP A 72 -0.45 16.63 -4.56
C ASP A 72 -0.33 17.59 -3.36
N HIS A 73 -0.82 17.15 -2.20
CA HIS A 73 -0.35 17.70 -0.92
C HIS A 73 1.09 17.25 -0.62
N PHE A 74 1.80 18.04 0.18
CA PHE A 74 3.24 17.89 0.39
C PHE A 74 3.61 16.50 0.95
N ASP A 75 2.80 15.97 1.85
CA ASP A 75 2.93 14.70 2.55
C ASP A 75 2.65 13.45 1.68
N HIS A 76 2.34 13.66 0.39
CA HIS A 76 2.12 12.59 -0.59
C HIS A 76 3.02 12.68 -1.83
N ILE A 77 3.62 13.86 -2.09
CA ILE A 77 4.35 14.12 -3.35
C ILE A 77 5.82 14.51 -3.18
N SER A 78 6.28 14.80 -1.96
CA SER A 78 7.57 15.46 -1.71
C SER A 78 8.76 14.76 -2.36
N ASP A 79 8.82 13.42 -2.33
CA ASP A 79 9.98 12.66 -2.81
C ASP A 79 9.76 11.98 -4.17
N VAL A 80 8.60 12.19 -4.79
CA VAL A 80 8.20 11.51 -6.04
C VAL A 80 9.23 11.69 -7.15
N VAL A 81 9.66 12.93 -7.38
CA VAL A 81 10.55 13.22 -8.53
C VAL A 81 11.97 12.72 -8.30
N GLU A 82 12.49 12.87 -7.08
CA GLU A 82 13.83 12.39 -6.77
C GLU A 82 13.91 10.87 -6.86
N LEU A 83 12.91 10.16 -6.32
CA LEU A 83 12.82 8.72 -6.43
C LEU A 83 12.59 8.26 -7.87
N ALA A 84 11.72 8.91 -8.62
CA ALA A 84 11.52 8.60 -10.04
C ALA A 84 12.83 8.75 -10.82
N ASN A 85 13.56 9.85 -10.64
CA ASN A 85 14.82 10.10 -11.33
C ASN A 85 15.92 9.09 -10.94
N THR A 86 15.97 8.70 -9.67
CA THR A 86 16.99 7.78 -9.14
C THR A 86 16.74 6.34 -9.57
N THR A 87 15.49 5.91 -9.56
CA THR A 87 15.11 4.51 -9.81
C THR A 87 14.71 4.23 -11.26
N GLY A 88 14.34 5.27 -12.01
CA GLY A 88 13.74 5.13 -13.34
C GLY A 88 12.26 4.74 -13.32
N ALA A 89 11.59 4.78 -12.14
CA ALA A 89 10.20 4.36 -11.98
C ALA A 89 9.24 5.11 -12.92
N THR A 90 8.16 4.42 -13.31
CA THR A 90 7.01 5.05 -13.95
C THR A 90 6.12 5.71 -12.90
N VAL A 91 5.89 7.01 -13.05
CA VAL A 91 4.99 7.79 -12.20
C VAL A 91 3.57 7.71 -12.74
N VAL A 92 2.64 7.32 -11.87
CA VAL A 92 1.21 7.25 -12.13
C VAL A 92 0.51 8.24 -11.23
N CYS A 93 -0.06 9.26 -11.85
CA CYS A 93 -0.81 10.33 -11.20
C CYS A 93 -1.81 10.93 -12.19
N GLN A 94 -2.62 11.89 -11.74
CA GLN A 94 -3.53 12.60 -12.61
C GLN A 94 -2.81 13.56 -13.58
N PRO A 95 -3.42 13.88 -14.74
CA PRO A 95 -2.77 14.73 -15.74
C PRO A 95 -2.31 16.10 -15.24
N GLU A 96 -3.11 16.74 -14.38
CA GLU A 96 -2.82 18.04 -13.80
C GLU A 96 -1.62 17.95 -12.84
N THR A 97 -1.59 16.92 -11.99
CA THR A 97 -0.45 16.63 -11.10
C THR A 97 0.80 16.29 -11.89
N ALA A 98 0.70 15.48 -12.94
CA ALA A 98 1.81 15.18 -13.83
C ALA A 98 2.37 16.46 -14.46
N GLN A 99 1.50 17.34 -14.96
CA GLN A 99 1.91 18.61 -15.53
C GLN A 99 2.66 19.47 -14.52
N ARG A 100 2.18 19.55 -13.27
CA ARG A 100 2.85 20.26 -12.17
C ARG A 100 4.23 19.68 -11.87
N LEU A 101 4.33 18.36 -11.73
CA LEU A 101 5.60 17.66 -11.47
C LEU A 101 6.62 17.91 -12.59
N ILE A 102 6.17 17.91 -13.85
CA ILE A 102 7.02 18.19 -15.01
C ILE A 102 7.49 19.65 -14.99
N SER A 103 6.57 20.61 -14.80
CA SER A 103 6.90 22.05 -14.95
C SER A 103 7.61 22.66 -13.75
N GLU A 104 7.31 22.19 -12.54
CA GLU A 104 7.81 22.82 -11.30
C GLU A 104 8.90 22.00 -10.61
N LYS A 105 8.90 20.68 -10.80
CA LYS A 105 9.75 19.75 -10.04
C LYS A 105 10.76 19.00 -10.91
N ASN A 106 10.78 19.23 -12.23
CA ASN A 106 11.69 18.62 -13.21
C ASN A 106 11.52 17.10 -13.38
N LEU A 107 10.29 16.58 -13.27
CA LEU A 107 10.02 15.20 -13.67
C LEU A 107 10.13 15.04 -15.18
N SER A 108 10.81 13.99 -15.66
CA SER A 108 10.81 13.69 -17.09
C SER A 108 9.42 13.28 -17.55
N LYS A 109 8.92 13.93 -18.60
CA LYS A 109 7.63 13.59 -19.22
C LYS A 109 7.53 12.11 -19.62
N SER A 110 8.64 11.50 -20.04
CA SER A 110 8.68 10.08 -20.44
C SER A 110 8.49 9.11 -19.26
N GLN A 111 8.65 9.58 -18.03
CA GLN A 111 8.44 8.78 -16.82
C GLN A 111 7.00 8.82 -16.34
N VAL A 112 6.18 9.76 -16.83
CA VAL A 112 4.76 9.77 -16.54
C VAL A 112 4.08 8.71 -17.40
N ILE A 113 3.16 7.93 -16.81
CA ILE A 113 2.36 6.96 -17.55
C ILE A 113 1.67 7.62 -18.76
N HIS A 114 1.83 7.02 -19.94
CA HIS A 114 1.37 7.57 -21.23
C HIS A 114 1.84 9.01 -21.54
N GLU A 115 2.91 9.47 -20.89
CA GLU A 115 3.42 10.84 -20.93
C GLU A 115 2.39 11.93 -20.56
N LYS A 116 1.31 11.53 -19.90
CA LYS A 116 0.13 12.38 -19.65
C LYS A 116 -0.56 12.11 -18.31
N GLY A 117 -0.31 10.98 -17.67
CA GLY A 117 -1.05 10.54 -16.49
C GLY A 117 -2.26 9.67 -16.85
N MET A 118 -3.06 9.36 -15.84
CA MET A 118 -4.34 8.65 -15.98
C MET A 118 -5.38 9.32 -15.07
N ASN A 119 -6.67 9.05 -15.27
CA ASN A 119 -7.72 9.67 -14.44
C ASN A 119 -8.62 8.61 -13.79
N THR A 120 -9.42 9.04 -12.81
CA THR A 120 -10.34 8.24 -12.00
C THR A 120 -11.24 7.36 -12.88
N GLY A 121 -11.32 6.08 -12.52
CA GLY A 121 -12.01 5.04 -13.29
C GLY A 121 -11.16 4.38 -14.38
N GLY A 122 -10.06 5.02 -14.79
CA GLY A 122 -9.09 4.45 -15.73
C GLY A 122 -8.30 3.29 -15.12
N SER A 123 -7.86 2.36 -15.96
CA SER A 123 -6.93 1.30 -15.58
C SER A 123 -5.77 1.22 -16.55
N VAL A 124 -4.57 1.00 -16.02
CA VAL A 124 -3.34 0.80 -16.79
C VAL A 124 -2.64 -0.47 -16.33
N LYS A 125 -1.92 -1.13 -17.22
CA LYS A 125 -1.08 -2.27 -16.89
C LYS A 125 0.39 -1.89 -17.15
N ILE A 126 1.18 -1.92 -16.09
CA ILE A 126 2.63 -1.67 -16.13
C ILE A 126 3.28 -3.00 -15.78
N GLU A 127 3.85 -3.65 -16.80
CA GLU A 127 4.37 -5.02 -16.70
C GLU A 127 3.33 -6.01 -16.13
N ASN A 128 3.56 -6.53 -14.93
CA ASN A 128 2.69 -7.51 -14.27
C ASN A 128 1.76 -6.90 -13.20
N VAL A 129 1.78 -5.57 -13.05
CA VAL A 129 0.93 -4.84 -12.10
C VAL A 129 -0.15 -4.10 -12.87
N THR A 130 -1.42 -4.33 -12.51
CA THR A 130 -2.57 -3.58 -13.04
C THR A 130 -3.03 -2.57 -12.00
N ILE A 131 -3.09 -1.31 -12.38
CA ILE A 131 -3.46 -0.19 -11.50
C ILE A 131 -4.76 0.41 -12.02
N THR A 132 -5.72 0.55 -11.12
CA THR A 132 -6.98 1.27 -11.39
C THR A 132 -7.08 2.45 -10.44
N MET A 133 -7.28 3.63 -10.98
CA MET A 133 -7.43 4.87 -10.20
C MET A 133 -8.88 4.98 -9.71
N THR A 134 -9.09 5.23 -8.41
CA THR A 134 -10.41 5.24 -7.77
C THR A 134 -10.79 6.62 -7.22
N GLN A 135 -12.08 6.88 -7.05
CA GLN A 135 -12.53 8.09 -6.37
C GLN A 135 -12.02 8.16 -4.91
N ALA A 136 -11.69 9.36 -4.45
CA ALA A 136 -11.56 9.73 -3.04
C ALA A 136 -12.30 11.07 -2.78
N PHE A 137 -12.57 11.39 -1.51
CA PHE A 137 -13.16 12.67 -1.10
C PHE A 137 -12.22 13.41 -0.15
N HIS A 138 -11.50 14.38 -0.71
CA HIS A 138 -10.52 15.22 -0.02
C HIS A 138 -10.27 16.50 -0.84
N SER A 139 -9.31 17.33 -0.45
CA SER A 139 -8.78 18.39 -1.31
C SER A 139 -7.50 17.93 -2.02
N SER A 140 -7.17 18.61 -3.11
CA SER A 140 -5.91 18.48 -3.85
C SER A 140 -5.55 19.87 -4.38
N GLU A 141 -4.26 20.16 -4.57
CA GLU A 141 -3.81 21.42 -5.18
C GLU A 141 -4.01 21.37 -6.70
N THR A 142 -3.81 20.20 -7.31
CA THR A 142 -4.10 19.92 -8.71
C THR A 142 -4.93 18.65 -8.86
N GLY A 143 -5.83 18.65 -9.84
CA GLY A 143 -6.73 17.52 -10.08
C GLY A 143 -7.70 17.27 -8.93
N ASP A 144 -8.09 16.01 -8.77
CA ASP A 144 -8.97 15.48 -7.73
C ASP A 144 -8.20 14.43 -6.91
N PRO A 145 -8.46 14.31 -5.60
CA PRO A 145 -7.88 13.24 -4.81
C PRO A 145 -8.35 11.87 -5.30
N THR A 146 -7.45 10.90 -5.24
CA THR A 146 -7.72 9.54 -5.71
C THR A 146 -7.22 8.46 -4.75
N GLY A 147 -7.64 7.23 -4.99
CA GLY A 147 -7.03 6.02 -4.45
C GLY A 147 -6.63 5.08 -5.59
N TYR A 148 -6.12 3.91 -5.24
CA TYR A 148 -5.67 2.92 -6.22
C TYR A 148 -6.10 1.51 -5.85
N ILE A 149 -6.66 0.79 -6.81
CA ILE A 149 -6.68 -0.68 -6.80
C ILE A 149 -5.44 -1.17 -7.55
N ILE A 150 -4.63 -1.99 -6.88
CA ILE A 150 -3.41 -2.57 -7.39
C ILE A 150 -3.62 -4.07 -7.43
N ARG A 151 -3.54 -4.66 -8.63
CA ARG A 151 -3.68 -6.09 -8.84
C ARG A 151 -2.36 -6.64 -9.35
N THR A 152 -1.80 -7.58 -8.62
CA THR A 152 -0.50 -8.20 -8.86
C THR A 152 -0.65 -9.53 -9.59
N LYS A 153 0.48 -10.10 -10.03
CA LYS A 153 0.50 -11.32 -10.83
C LYS A 153 -0.01 -12.55 -10.12
N ASP A 154 0.25 -12.64 -8.81
CA ASP A 154 -0.22 -13.72 -7.92
C ASP A 154 -1.72 -13.62 -7.61
N GLY A 155 -2.41 -12.59 -8.11
CA GLY A 155 -3.84 -12.37 -7.89
C GLY A 155 -4.15 -11.47 -6.70
N THR A 156 -3.14 -11.03 -5.93
CA THR A 156 -3.36 -10.13 -4.78
C THR A 156 -3.95 -8.80 -5.26
N THR A 157 -5.03 -8.38 -4.59
CA THR A 157 -5.72 -7.11 -4.83
C THR A 157 -5.59 -6.21 -3.61
N ILE A 158 -4.89 -5.09 -3.80
CA ILE A 158 -4.62 -4.10 -2.75
C ILE A 158 -5.37 -2.82 -3.09
N TYR A 159 -6.12 -2.29 -2.12
CA TYR A 159 -6.74 -0.97 -2.20
C TYR A 159 -5.99 0.01 -1.32
N HIS A 160 -5.38 1.03 -1.92
CA HIS A 160 -4.89 2.21 -1.20
C HIS A 160 -5.93 3.33 -1.33
N ALA A 161 -6.55 3.73 -0.21
CA ALA A 161 -7.65 4.69 -0.27
C ALA A 161 -7.22 6.13 -0.57
N GLY A 162 -5.91 6.43 -0.47
CA GLY A 162 -5.42 7.80 -0.38
C GLY A 162 -5.99 8.49 0.85
N ASP A 163 -5.99 9.81 0.82
CA ASP A 163 -6.71 10.61 1.80
C ASP A 163 -8.17 10.74 1.37
N THR A 164 -9.07 10.29 2.23
CA THR A 164 -10.50 10.34 1.94
C THR A 164 -11.32 10.36 3.21
N GLY A 165 -12.47 11.02 3.16
CA GLY A 165 -13.60 10.72 4.04
C GLY A 165 -14.35 9.44 3.61
N ILE A 166 -15.32 8.98 4.40
CA ILE A 166 -16.17 7.85 4.02
C ILE A 166 -17.20 8.24 2.96
N PHE A 167 -17.43 7.36 1.99
CA PHE A 167 -18.47 7.55 0.98
C PHE A 167 -19.07 6.23 0.49
N GLN A 168 -20.35 6.27 0.10
CA GLN A 168 -21.13 5.05 -0.17
C GLN A 168 -20.61 4.22 -1.35
N SER A 169 -20.01 4.86 -2.37
CA SER A 169 -19.49 4.15 -3.56
C SER A 169 -18.21 3.34 -3.30
N MET A 170 -17.59 3.44 -2.11
CA MET A 170 -16.58 2.46 -1.67
C MET A 170 -17.10 1.01 -1.74
N LYS A 171 -18.42 0.82 -1.61
CA LYS A 171 -19.07 -0.50 -1.75
C LYS A 171 -18.85 -1.10 -3.14
N LEU A 172 -18.88 -0.28 -4.19
CA LEU A 172 -18.67 -0.75 -5.56
C LEU A 172 -17.24 -1.24 -5.76
N LEU A 173 -16.26 -0.62 -5.09
CA LEU A 173 -14.86 -1.07 -5.15
C LEU A 173 -14.72 -2.49 -4.58
N GLY A 174 -15.33 -2.76 -3.41
CA GLY A 174 -15.37 -4.10 -2.81
C GLY A 174 -16.09 -5.13 -3.67
N GLU A 175 -17.20 -4.75 -4.32
CA GLU A 175 -17.99 -5.64 -5.18
C GLU A 175 -17.29 -6.00 -6.50
N ILE A 176 -16.50 -5.08 -7.07
CA ILE A 176 -15.88 -5.25 -8.39
C ILE A 176 -14.52 -5.96 -8.28
N TYR A 177 -13.74 -5.68 -7.24
CA TYR A 177 -12.32 -6.03 -7.22
C TYR A 177 -11.94 -7.16 -6.26
N ASP A 178 -12.83 -7.64 -5.37
CA ASP A 178 -12.51 -8.67 -4.36
C ASP A 178 -11.21 -8.35 -3.59
N ILE A 179 -11.24 -7.27 -2.80
CA ILE A 179 -10.04 -6.67 -2.21
C ILE A 179 -9.47 -7.57 -1.11
N ASP A 180 -8.21 -7.97 -1.25
CA ASP A 180 -7.49 -8.72 -0.21
C ASP A 180 -7.06 -7.80 0.93
N ILE A 181 -6.44 -6.65 0.60
CA ILE A 181 -5.84 -5.74 1.56
C ILE A 181 -6.36 -4.32 1.31
N ALA A 182 -6.93 -3.69 2.33
CA ALA A 182 -7.27 -2.27 2.29
C ALA A 182 -6.33 -1.45 3.20
N LEU A 183 -5.69 -0.45 2.63
CA LEU A 183 -4.86 0.56 3.32
C LEU A 183 -5.74 1.80 3.52
N LEU A 184 -6.09 2.11 4.77
CA LEU A 184 -7.15 3.09 5.09
C LEU A 184 -6.64 4.19 6.02
N PRO A 185 -6.85 5.48 5.70
CA PRO A 185 -6.46 6.56 6.59
C PRO A 185 -7.40 6.59 7.81
N ILE A 186 -6.85 6.86 9.00
CA ILE A 186 -7.62 6.95 10.26
C ILE A 186 -7.31 8.25 11.05
N GLY A 187 -6.74 9.26 10.38
CA GLY A 187 -6.16 10.45 11.00
C GLY A 187 -7.16 11.44 11.58
N SER A 188 -8.45 11.28 11.32
CA SER A 188 -9.54 12.20 11.72
C SER A 188 -9.47 13.57 11.07
N VAL A 189 -8.76 14.56 11.64
CA VAL A 189 -8.95 15.99 11.27
C VAL A 189 -8.86 16.26 9.75
N PHE A 190 -8.06 15.48 9.02
CA PHE A 190 -7.92 15.59 7.57
C PHE A 190 -8.50 14.40 6.79
N THR A 191 -8.77 13.26 7.42
CA THR A 191 -9.19 12.00 6.75
C THR A 191 -10.35 11.33 7.50
N MET A 192 -10.70 10.08 7.19
CA MET A 192 -11.66 9.35 8.04
C MET A 192 -11.19 9.34 9.50
N ASP A 193 -12.12 9.56 10.42
CA ASP A 193 -11.91 9.18 11.82
C ASP A 193 -11.98 7.65 11.98
N PRO A 194 -11.58 7.09 13.14
CA PRO A 194 -11.63 5.65 13.39
C PRO A 194 -13.00 5.00 13.17
N ILE A 195 -14.10 5.70 13.48
CA ILE A 195 -15.47 5.18 13.32
C ILE A 195 -15.82 5.10 11.83
N GLN A 196 -15.55 6.15 11.07
CA GLN A 196 -15.75 6.20 9.63
C GLN A 196 -14.91 5.14 8.91
N ALA A 197 -13.63 5.02 9.27
CA ALA A 197 -12.74 4.00 8.71
C ALA A 197 -13.26 2.58 8.99
N ALA A 198 -13.72 2.29 10.23
CA ALA A 198 -14.33 1.00 10.56
C ALA A 198 -15.64 0.74 9.78
N HIS A 199 -16.45 1.77 9.56
CA HIS A 199 -17.65 1.65 8.73
C HIS A 199 -17.34 1.40 7.25
N SER A 200 -16.25 1.97 6.72
CA SER A 200 -15.81 1.72 5.35
C SER A 200 -15.50 0.23 5.10
N LEU A 201 -15.04 -0.51 6.11
CA LEU A 201 -14.80 -1.95 6.03
C LEU A 201 -16.07 -2.75 5.69
N LYS A 202 -17.25 -2.27 6.10
CA LYS A 202 -18.53 -2.91 5.74
C LYS A 202 -18.88 -2.73 4.26
N LEU A 203 -18.40 -1.65 3.67
CA LEU A 203 -18.60 -1.31 2.26
C LEU A 203 -17.59 -2.09 1.41
N ILE A 204 -16.30 -1.99 1.76
CA ILE A 204 -15.18 -2.55 1.01
C ILE A 204 -15.08 -4.08 1.19
N LYS A 205 -15.37 -4.59 2.40
CA LYS A 205 -15.26 -6.00 2.80
C LYS A 205 -13.91 -6.65 2.45
N PRO A 206 -12.77 -6.03 2.81
CA PRO A 206 -11.48 -6.62 2.49
C PRO A 206 -11.20 -7.83 3.38
N LYS A 207 -10.28 -8.72 2.98
CA LYS A 207 -9.80 -9.79 3.89
C LYS A 207 -9.00 -9.20 5.06
N ILE A 208 -8.17 -8.21 4.77
CA ILE A 208 -7.27 -7.53 5.70
C ILE A 208 -7.42 -6.01 5.59
N ALA A 209 -7.34 -5.31 6.71
CA ALA A 209 -7.20 -3.86 6.73
C ALA A 209 -5.96 -3.43 7.51
N ILE A 210 -5.19 -2.49 6.94
CA ILE A 210 -4.02 -1.87 7.54
C ILE A 210 -4.31 -0.37 7.67
N PRO A 211 -4.40 0.18 8.90
CA PRO A 211 -4.60 1.61 9.08
C PRO A 211 -3.33 2.39 8.73
N MET A 212 -3.52 3.62 8.23
CA MET A 212 -2.46 4.56 7.87
C MET A 212 -2.84 6.00 8.26
N HIS A 213 -1.99 6.98 7.96
CA HIS A 213 -2.26 8.41 8.19
C HIS A 213 -2.59 8.78 9.65
N TYR A 214 -1.90 8.15 10.61
CA TYR A 214 -2.09 8.42 12.04
C TYR A 214 -0.76 8.67 12.74
N GLY A 215 -0.82 9.29 13.92
CA GLY A 215 0.28 9.49 14.85
C GLY A 215 1.44 10.35 14.35
N THR A 216 1.38 10.88 13.13
CA THR A 216 2.48 11.61 12.48
C THR A 216 2.59 13.03 13.00
N PHE A 217 1.47 13.71 13.18
CA PHE A 217 1.38 15.06 13.74
C PHE A 217 0.53 15.06 15.02
N PRO A 218 0.76 16.00 15.96
CA PRO A 218 -0.04 16.10 17.19
C PRO A 218 -1.55 16.30 16.98
N ILE A 219 -1.96 16.82 15.82
CA ILE A 219 -3.37 17.06 15.47
C ILE A 219 -4.10 15.79 15.01
N LEU A 220 -3.36 14.71 14.69
CA LEU A 220 -3.93 13.44 14.25
C LEU A 220 -4.21 12.50 15.43
N ILE A 221 -5.04 11.49 15.19
CA ILE A 221 -5.20 10.37 16.12
C ILE A 221 -3.84 9.70 16.39
N PRO A 222 -3.44 9.46 17.65
CA PRO A 222 -2.10 9.01 17.98
C PRO A 222 -1.87 7.50 17.80
N THR A 223 -2.90 6.68 17.94
CA THR A 223 -2.82 5.21 17.92
C THR A 223 -3.97 4.57 17.13
N THR A 224 -3.88 3.28 16.87
CA THR A 224 -4.90 2.51 16.14
C THR A 224 -6.01 1.95 17.03
N ASP A 225 -5.93 2.14 18.35
CA ASP A 225 -6.75 1.39 19.33
C ASP A 225 -8.25 1.58 19.12
N GLU A 226 -8.68 2.82 18.86
CA GLU A 226 -10.07 3.14 18.58
C GLU A 226 -10.53 2.49 17.27
N PHE A 227 -9.72 2.57 16.21
CA PHE A 227 -10.06 1.94 14.92
C PHE A 227 -10.18 0.43 15.05
N VAL A 228 -9.25 -0.22 15.76
CA VAL A 228 -9.29 -1.66 16.02
C VAL A 228 -10.57 -2.05 16.78
N THR A 229 -10.94 -1.25 17.79
CA THR A 229 -12.16 -1.47 18.58
C THR A 229 -13.42 -1.36 17.72
N GLU A 230 -13.53 -0.30 16.92
CA GLU A 230 -14.68 -0.08 16.04
C GLU A 230 -14.72 -1.08 14.88
N ALA A 231 -13.57 -1.47 14.33
CA ALA A 231 -13.48 -2.48 13.27
C ALA A 231 -13.99 -3.84 13.76
N HIS A 232 -13.58 -4.30 14.96
CA HIS A 232 -14.13 -5.52 15.54
C HIS A 232 -15.64 -5.46 15.77
N ARG A 233 -16.18 -4.27 16.09
CA ARG A 233 -17.62 -4.08 16.28
C ARG A 233 -18.39 -4.12 14.95
N HIS A 234 -17.85 -3.51 13.91
CA HIS A 234 -18.59 -3.24 12.67
C HIS A 234 -18.27 -4.21 11.53
N ALA A 235 -17.09 -4.79 11.51
CA ALA A 235 -16.59 -5.70 10.48
C ALA A 235 -15.74 -6.84 11.09
N PRO A 236 -16.30 -7.68 11.98
CA PRO A 236 -15.56 -8.68 12.76
C PRO A 236 -14.83 -9.75 11.94
N ASN A 237 -15.18 -9.91 10.65
CA ASN A 237 -14.55 -10.88 9.76
C ASN A 237 -13.31 -10.32 9.04
N VAL A 238 -13.05 -9.02 9.17
CA VAL A 238 -11.87 -8.38 8.57
C VAL A 238 -10.72 -8.49 9.55
N LYS A 239 -9.59 -9.06 9.11
CA LYS A 239 -8.37 -9.10 9.93
C LYS A 239 -7.74 -7.71 9.96
N ILE A 240 -7.57 -7.14 11.15
CA ILE A 240 -6.87 -5.86 11.31
C ILE A 240 -5.39 -6.12 11.57
N VAL A 241 -4.52 -5.50 10.77
CA VAL A 241 -3.07 -5.59 10.91
C VAL A 241 -2.53 -4.19 11.18
N THR A 242 -2.03 -3.97 12.40
CA THR A 242 -1.37 -2.72 12.79
C THR A 242 0.13 -2.88 12.63
N LEU A 243 0.75 -1.98 11.90
CA LEU A 243 2.20 -1.98 11.66
C LEU A 243 2.87 -0.86 12.45
N ASN A 244 4.09 -1.10 12.89
CA ASN A 244 5.01 -0.02 13.23
C ASN A 244 5.63 0.55 11.95
N THR A 245 6.17 1.76 12.03
CA THR A 245 6.84 2.35 10.87
C THR A 245 8.08 1.53 10.52
N GLY A 246 8.21 1.19 9.24
CA GLY A 246 9.23 0.30 8.67
C GLY A 246 8.88 -1.19 8.75
N GLU A 247 7.81 -1.57 9.45
CA GLU A 247 7.38 -2.95 9.55
C GLU A 247 6.74 -3.43 8.24
N THR A 248 6.98 -4.70 7.92
CA THR A 248 6.50 -5.37 6.72
C THR A 248 5.49 -6.45 7.09
N TYR A 249 4.37 -6.47 6.38
CA TYR A 249 3.42 -7.57 6.40
C TYR A 249 3.58 -8.43 5.14
N GLU A 250 3.83 -9.72 5.34
CA GLU A 250 3.88 -10.71 4.25
C GLU A 250 2.49 -11.30 4.01
N TYR A 251 1.97 -11.14 2.78
CA TYR A 251 0.69 -11.68 2.36
C TYR A 251 0.87 -12.88 1.43
N ASN A 252 0.31 -14.01 1.88
CA ASN A 252 0.17 -15.24 1.12
C ASN A 252 -1.29 -15.65 1.09
N GLU A 253 -1.83 -15.84 -0.11
CA GLU A 253 -3.21 -16.31 -0.32
C GLU A 253 -3.45 -17.67 0.37
N CYS A 254 -2.40 -18.45 0.65
CA CYS A 254 -2.46 -19.72 1.37
C CYS A 254 -2.66 -19.60 2.91
N GLY A 255 -2.95 -18.41 3.44
CA GLY A 255 -3.56 -18.24 4.77
C GLY A 255 -2.61 -18.26 5.97
N THR A 256 -1.30 -18.11 5.76
CA THR A 256 -0.31 -18.02 6.85
C THR A 256 0.48 -16.72 6.73
N SER A 257 0.13 -15.71 7.52
CA SER A 257 0.95 -14.50 7.67
C SER A 257 2.08 -14.76 8.67
N ILE A 258 3.33 -14.46 8.31
CA ILE A 258 4.47 -14.49 9.22
C ILE A 258 4.90 -13.04 9.48
N ASN A 259 4.74 -12.56 10.72
CA ASN A 259 5.32 -11.27 11.12
C ASN A 259 6.80 -11.50 11.45
N ILE A 260 7.71 -10.91 10.68
CA ILE A 260 9.14 -10.96 10.94
C ILE A 260 9.58 -9.60 11.49
N GLY A 261 9.48 -9.43 12.80
CA GLY A 261 10.04 -8.26 13.49
C GLY A 261 11.57 -8.28 13.42
N HIS A 262 12.17 -7.19 12.96
CA HIS A 262 13.62 -7.01 13.01
C HIS A 262 14.08 -6.97 14.47
N GLY A 263 14.77 -8.04 14.91
CA GLY A 263 15.40 -8.10 16.21
C GLY A 263 16.45 -7.00 16.36
N ARG A 264 16.32 -6.19 17.41
CA ARG A 264 17.41 -5.31 17.84
C ARG A 264 18.60 -6.17 18.28
N PRO A 265 19.84 -5.88 17.88
CA PRO A 265 21.01 -6.46 18.52
C PRO A 265 21.07 -6.01 20.00
N ASN A 266 21.47 -6.93 20.86
CA ASN A 266 21.73 -6.70 22.29
C ASN A 266 22.76 -5.61 22.55
#